data_AF-A0AAV8HCP9-F1
#
_entry.id   AF-A0AAV8HCP9-F1
#
_cell.length_a   1.000
_cell.length_b   1.000
_cell.length_c   1.000
_cell.angle_alpha   90.00
_cell.angle_beta   90.00
_cell.angle_gamma   90.00
#
_symmetry.space_group_name_H-M   'P 1'
#
loop_
_entity.id
_entity.type
_entity.pdbx_description
1 polymer ?
#
loop_
_entity_poly.entity_id
_entity_poly.type
_entity_poly.pdbx_seq_one_letter_code
_entity_poly.pdbx_strand_id
1 'polypeptide(L)'
;MTEADQLKWKWSSNGCYTSASAYKALISAGKLQFPLHFIWKIKVPPSIKIFIVCLPIYGRLLTQDQLLRRNIPCTQNCVLCQQHVCETASHLFFYCSFAARLWNDLGMSVVTALEEGLQHTLLHLFQSYTKKCRL
;
A
#
# COMPACT_ATOMS: atom_id res chain seq x y z
N MET A 1 -27.97 0.79 42.07
CA MET A 1 -26.52 0.54 41.94
C MET A 1 -26.21 0.51 40.46
N THR A 2 -25.62 1.57 39.93
CA THR A 2 -25.19 1.64 38.53
C THR A 2 -24.00 0.70 38.36
N GLU A 3 -24.17 -0.35 37.58
CA GLU A 3 -23.11 -1.30 37.26
C GLU A 3 -22.03 -0.56 36.43
N ALA A 4 -20.77 -0.61 36.88
CA ALA A 4 -19.68 0.10 36.21
C ALA A 4 -19.32 -0.61 34.90
N ASP A 5 -19.19 0.15 33.80
CA ASP A 5 -18.79 -0.39 32.50
C ASP A 5 -17.45 -1.12 32.59
N GLN A 6 -17.41 -2.36 32.09
CA GLN A 6 -16.20 -3.19 32.06
C GLN A 6 -15.73 -3.42 30.62
N LEU A 7 -14.45 -3.12 30.36
CA LEU A 7 -13.79 -3.45 29.10
C LEU A 7 -13.56 -4.96 29.01
N LYS A 8 -14.25 -5.62 28.08
CA LYS A 8 -14.07 -7.05 27.78
C LYS A 8 -13.42 -7.24 26.41
N TRP A 9 -12.39 -8.08 26.36
CA TRP A 9 -11.73 -8.45 25.12
C TRP A 9 -12.62 -9.36 24.27
N LYS A 10 -13.18 -8.80 23.19
CA LYS A 10 -14.14 -9.47 22.30
C LYS A 10 -13.65 -10.80 21.71
N TRP A 11 -12.34 -10.95 21.51
CA TRP A 11 -11.73 -12.12 20.86
C TRP A 11 -11.23 -13.17 21.86
N SER A 12 -11.79 -13.22 23.07
CA SER A 12 -11.60 -14.31 24.02
C SER A 12 -12.90 -14.62 24.76
N SER A 13 -13.20 -15.90 24.97
CA SER A 13 -14.40 -16.37 25.66
C SER A 13 -14.47 -15.95 27.13
N ASN A 14 -13.31 -15.76 27.78
CA ASN A 14 -13.21 -15.27 29.15
C ASN A 14 -13.16 -13.73 29.26
N GLY A 15 -13.22 -13.00 28.13
CA GLY A 15 -13.13 -11.54 28.10
C GLY A 15 -11.76 -10.97 28.47
N CYS A 16 -10.74 -11.81 28.71
CA CYS A 16 -9.39 -11.37 29.06
C CYS A 16 -8.52 -11.18 27.80
N TYR A 17 -7.72 -10.12 27.81
CA TYR A 17 -6.72 -9.88 26.79
C TYR A 17 -5.53 -10.84 26.95
N THR A 18 -5.08 -11.41 25.84
CA THR A 18 -3.77 -12.08 25.76
C THR A 18 -3.13 -11.74 24.42
N SER A 19 -1.79 -11.67 24.37
CA SER A 19 -1.08 -11.45 23.09
C SER A 19 -1.39 -12.54 22.07
N ALA A 20 -1.64 -13.78 22.54
CA ALA A 20 -2.02 -14.90 21.68
C ALA A 20 -3.44 -14.74 21.08
N SER A 21 -4.44 -14.33 21.86
CA SER A 21 -5.80 -14.07 21.36
C SER A 21 -5.83 -12.87 20.42
N ALA A 22 -5.04 -11.82 20.71
CA ALA A 22 -4.85 -10.68 19.82
C ALA A 22 -4.19 -11.07 18.49
N TYR A 23 -3.11 -11.86 18.52
CA TYR A 23 -2.46 -12.33 17.31
C TYR A 23 -3.39 -13.21 16.47
N LYS A 24 -4.11 -14.15 17.09
CA LYS A 24 -5.10 -14.98 16.39
C LYS A 24 -6.21 -14.13 15.76
N ALA A 25 -6.73 -13.14 16.49
CA ALA A 25 -7.71 -12.20 15.96
C ALA A 25 -7.19 -11.46 14.73
N LEU A 26 -5.96 -10.92 14.80
CA LEU A 26 -5.31 -10.22 13.70
C LEU A 26 -5.12 -11.12 12.47
N ILE A 27 -4.64 -12.35 12.64
CA ILE A 27 -4.45 -13.30 11.54
C ILE A 27 -5.80 -13.73 10.94
N SER A 28 -6.84 -13.87 11.76
CA SER A 28 -8.19 -14.25 11.31
C SER A 28 -8.96 -13.11 10.63
N ALA A 29 -8.71 -11.85 11.02
CA ALA A 29 -9.35 -10.66 10.47
C ALA A 29 -8.97 -10.40 9.00
N GLY A 30 -7.94 -11.08 8.52
CA GLY A 30 -7.60 -11.13 7.11
C GLY A 30 -6.12 -11.30 6.91
N LYS A 31 -5.73 -12.39 6.23
CA LYS A 31 -4.47 -12.37 5.49
C LYS A 31 -4.63 -11.33 4.40
N LEU A 32 -3.72 -10.36 4.33
CA LEU A 32 -3.40 -9.79 3.03
C LEU A 32 -3.09 -10.97 2.12
N GLN A 33 -3.97 -11.25 1.16
CA GLN A 33 -3.74 -12.22 0.08
C GLN A 33 -2.64 -11.75 -0.88
N PHE A 34 -1.80 -10.82 -0.42
CA PHE A 34 -0.66 -10.36 -1.15
C PHE A 34 0.47 -11.36 -0.93
N PRO A 35 1.12 -11.83 -2.01
CA PRO A 35 2.28 -12.68 -1.88
C PRO A 35 3.50 -11.87 -1.42
N LEU A 36 3.53 -11.55 -0.11
CA LEU A 36 4.59 -10.80 0.59
C LEU A 36 5.99 -11.36 0.32
N HIS A 37 6.08 -12.65 0.00
CA HIS A 37 7.33 -13.32 -0.33
C HIS A 37 8.04 -12.71 -1.55
N PHE A 38 7.31 -12.15 -2.53
CA PHE A 38 7.96 -11.54 -3.71
C PHE A 38 8.62 -10.20 -3.39
N ILE A 39 8.10 -9.42 -2.43
CA ILE A 39 8.75 -8.16 -1.99
C ILE A 39 10.19 -8.43 -1.58
N TRP A 40 10.38 -9.53 -0.86
CA TRP A 40 11.69 -9.90 -0.33
C TRP A 40 12.67 -10.35 -1.42
N LYS A 41 12.18 -10.82 -2.58
CA LYS A 41 12.99 -11.21 -3.74
C LYS A 41 13.54 -10.03 -4.55
N ILE A 42 12.93 -8.85 -4.47
CA ILE A 42 13.38 -7.67 -5.21
C ILE A 42 14.79 -7.29 -4.72
N LYS A 43 15.73 -7.07 -5.63
CA LYS A 43 17.12 -6.70 -5.31
C LYS A 43 17.28 -5.20 -5.05
N VAL A 44 16.53 -4.68 -4.09
CA VAL A 44 16.60 -3.27 -3.66
C VAL A 44 16.70 -3.17 -2.14
N PRO A 45 17.21 -2.05 -1.60
CA PRO A 45 17.21 -1.80 -0.17
C PRO A 45 15.82 -1.99 0.49
N PRO A 46 15.76 -2.48 1.74
CA PRO A 46 14.49 -2.70 2.45
C PRO A 46 13.58 -1.46 2.50
N SER A 47 14.16 -0.27 2.63
CA SER A 47 13.42 1.00 2.59
C SER A 47 12.64 1.18 1.28
N ILE A 48 13.25 0.80 0.16
CA ILE A 48 12.65 0.92 -1.17
C ILE A 48 11.56 -0.15 -1.38
N LYS A 49 11.76 -1.36 -0.85
CA LYS A 49 10.72 -2.40 -0.82
C LYS A 49 9.43 -1.92 -0.15
N ILE A 50 9.57 -1.28 1.00
CA ILE A 50 8.45 -0.70 1.76
C ILE A 50 7.78 0.41 0.94
N PHE A 51 8.57 1.28 0.33
CA PHE A 51 8.07 2.40 -0.47
C PHE A 51 7.30 1.95 -1.72
N ILE A 52 7.83 1.00 -2.49
CA ILE A 52 7.22 0.55 -3.76
C ILE A 52 5.99 -0.32 -3.51
N VAL A 53 5.97 -1.13 -2.44
CA VAL A 53 4.94 -2.16 -2.30
C VAL A 53 4.04 -1.94 -1.09
N CYS A 54 4.60 -1.70 0.10
CA CYS A 54 3.78 -1.59 1.31
C CYS A 54 2.93 -0.32 1.30
N LEU A 55 3.53 0.86 1.10
CA LEU A 55 2.78 2.12 1.17
C LEU A 55 1.62 2.19 0.17
N PRO A 56 1.77 1.77 -1.10
CA PRO A 56 0.66 1.79 -2.05
C PRO A 56 -0.46 0.81 -1.72
N ILE A 57 -0.12 -0.41 -1.28
CA ILE A 57 -1.13 -1.43 -0.91
C ILE A 57 -2.04 -0.92 0.22
N TYR A 58 -1.47 -0.18 1.17
CA TYR A 58 -2.21 0.38 2.30
C TYR A 58 -2.79 1.78 2.05
N GLY A 59 -2.69 2.34 0.83
CA GLY A 59 -3.16 3.71 0.55
C GLY A 59 -2.44 4.77 1.39
N ARG A 60 -1.19 4.48 1.81
CA ARG A 60 -0.37 5.35 2.66
C ARG A 60 0.54 6.26 1.85
N LEU A 61 0.74 5.96 0.56
CA LEU A 61 1.45 6.85 -0.34
C LEU A 61 0.59 8.09 -0.61
N LEU A 62 1.17 9.28 -0.49
CA LEU A 62 0.46 10.56 -0.66
C LEU A 62 0.29 10.92 -2.14
N THR A 63 -0.18 9.98 -2.94
CA THR A 63 -0.54 10.24 -4.33
C THR A 63 -1.84 11.04 -4.38
N GLN A 64 -2.05 11.77 -5.48
CA GLN A 64 -3.23 12.58 -5.67
C GLN A 64 -4.54 11.80 -5.46
N ASP A 65 -4.61 10.56 -5.97
CA ASP A 65 -5.81 9.74 -5.78
C ASP A 65 -6.11 9.43 -4.30
N GLN A 66 -5.07 9.34 -3.45
CA GLN A 66 -5.23 9.15 -2.01
C GLN A 66 -5.54 10.44 -1.27
N LEU A 67 -5.01 11.58 -1.73
CA LEU A 67 -5.34 12.89 -1.18
C LEU A 67 -6.80 13.26 -1.48
N LEU A 68 -7.27 13.02 -2.71
CA LEU A 68 -8.66 13.25 -3.10
C LEU A 68 -9.64 12.40 -2.27
N ARG A 69 -9.28 11.14 -1.93
CA ARG A 69 -10.08 10.31 -1.00
C ARG A 69 -10.18 10.90 0.40
N ARG A 70 -9.18 11.67 0.83
CA ARG A 70 -9.18 12.37 2.13
C ARG A 70 -9.84 13.73 2.05
N ASN A 71 -10.53 14.05 0.95
CA ASN A 71 -11.14 15.35 0.68
C ASN A 71 -10.12 16.50 0.67
N ILE A 72 -8.85 16.21 0.33
CA ILE A 72 -7.81 17.22 0.17
C ILE A 72 -7.81 17.66 -1.30
N PRO A 73 -8.07 18.95 -1.61
CA PRO A 73 -8.12 19.44 -2.98
C PRO A 73 -6.76 19.31 -3.67
N CYS A 74 -6.76 18.76 -4.88
CA CYS A 74 -5.56 18.52 -5.67
C CYS A 74 -5.79 18.86 -7.15
N THR A 75 -4.74 19.35 -7.82
CA THR A 75 -4.75 19.67 -9.26
C THR A 75 -4.71 18.41 -10.12
N GLN A 76 -5.51 18.29 -11.17
CA GLN A 76 -5.63 17.10 -12.06
C GLN A 76 -4.33 16.68 -12.81
N ASN A 77 -3.20 17.33 -12.51
CA ASN A 77 -1.91 17.10 -13.13
C ASN A 77 -0.96 16.46 -12.12
N CYS A 78 -0.15 15.52 -12.58
CA CYS A 78 0.94 14.95 -11.81
C CYS A 78 2.01 16.02 -11.55
N VAL A 79 2.35 16.24 -10.28
CA VAL A 79 3.29 17.31 -9.87
C VAL A 79 4.70 17.07 -10.39
N LEU A 80 5.08 15.80 -10.58
CA LEU A 80 6.43 15.40 -10.97
C LEU A 80 6.69 15.50 -12.48
N CYS A 81 5.79 14.94 -13.30
CA CYS A 81 5.95 14.93 -14.75
C CYS A 81 5.21 16.07 -15.46
N GLN A 82 4.37 16.83 -14.73
CA GLN A 82 3.56 17.93 -15.26
C GLN A 82 2.60 17.52 -16.38
N GLN A 83 2.36 16.22 -16.55
CA GLN A 83 1.39 15.69 -17.51
C GLN A 83 -0.02 15.82 -16.93
N HIS A 84 -1.00 16.04 -17.80
CA HIS A 84 -2.42 16.14 -17.45
C HIS A 84 -3.02 14.75 -17.17
N VAL A 85 -2.47 14.08 -16.15
CA VAL A 85 -2.79 12.72 -15.71
C VAL A 85 -2.81 12.70 -14.20
N CYS A 86 -3.77 11.99 -13.59
CA CYS A 86 -3.86 11.84 -12.14
C CYS A 86 -2.65 11.10 -11.59
N GLU A 87 -2.04 11.67 -10.54
CA GLU A 87 -0.96 11.01 -9.83
C GLU A 87 -1.51 9.84 -9.01
N THR A 88 -1.19 8.62 -9.46
CA THR A 88 -1.52 7.35 -8.79
C THR A 88 -0.24 6.59 -8.51
N ALA A 89 -0.28 5.59 -7.62
CA ALA A 89 0.89 4.73 -7.39
C ALA A 89 1.39 4.07 -8.68
N SER A 90 0.47 3.57 -9.52
CA SER A 90 0.84 2.99 -10.82
C SER A 90 1.51 4.02 -11.73
N HIS A 91 1.00 5.25 -11.79
CA HIS A 91 1.65 6.32 -12.53
C HIS A 91 3.04 6.62 -11.98
N LEU A 92 3.17 6.85 -10.68
CA LEU A 92 4.43 7.19 -10.02
C LEU A 92 5.53 6.15 -10.28
N PHE A 93 5.21 4.86 -10.21
CA PHE A 93 6.21 3.80 -10.33
C PHE A 93 6.48 3.31 -11.75
N PHE A 94 5.48 3.34 -12.65
CA PHE A 94 5.58 2.69 -13.96
C PHE A 94 5.42 3.60 -15.16
N TYR A 95 4.69 4.73 -15.04
CA TYR A 95 4.33 5.56 -16.20
C TYR A 95 4.88 6.99 -16.14
N CYS A 96 5.28 7.45 -14.96
CA CYS A 96 5.76 8.81 -14.75
C CYS A 96 7.15 8.98 -15.36
N SER A 97 7.27 9.83 -16.38
CA SER A 97 8.54 10.08 -17.08
C SER A 97 9.61 10.69 -16.16
N PHE A 98 9.21 11.50 -15.18
CA PHE A 98 10.12 12.04 -14.18
C PHE A 98 10.68 10.93 -13.29
N ALA A 99 9.81 10.08 -12.72
CA ALA A 99 10.25 8.98 -11.87
C ALA A 99 11.09 7.97 -12.65
N ALA A 100 10.72 7.64 -13.90
CA ALA A 100 11.50 6.76 -14.76
C ALA A 100 12.95 7.24 -14.93
N ARG A 101 13.17 8.56 -15.13
CA ARG A 101 14.51 9.15 -15.17
C ARG A 101 15.24 8.98 -13.84
N LEU A 102 14.61 9.36 -12.73
CA LEU A 102 15.18 9.24 -11.39
C LEU A 102 15.61 7.79 -11.06
N TRP A 103 14.77 6.82 -11.42
CA TRP A 103 15.07 5.40 -11.25
C TRP A 103 16.28 4.96 -12.05
N ASN A 104 16.41 5.42 -13.30
CA ASN A 104 17.59 5.15 -14.12
C ASN A 104 18.85 5.81 -13.57
N ASP A 105 18.77 7.06 -13.11
CA ASP A 105 19.90 7.80 -12.53
C ASP A 105 20.42 7.13 -11.25
N LEU A 106 19.52 6.50 -10.48
CA LEU A 106 19.85 5.72 -9.29
C LEU A 106 20.37 4.31 -9.61
N GLY A 107 20.51 3.93 -10.88
CA GLY A 107 20.86 2.57 -11.30
C GLY A 107 19.80 1.53 -10.93
N MET A 108 18.59 1.99 -10.67
CA MET A 108 17.48 1.28 -10.04
C MET A 108 16.29 1.32 -10.99
N SER A 109 16.41 0.80 -12.21
CA SER A 109 15.27 0.75 -13.09
C SER A 109 14.23 -0.20 -12.49
N VAL A 110 13.24 0.37 -11.80
CA VAL A 110 12.15 -0.38 -11.14
C VAL A 110 11.42 -1.25 -12.16
N VAL A 111 11.35 -0.80 -13.41
CA VAL A 111 10.82 -1.58 -14.52
C VAL A 111 11.72 -2.80 -14.79
N THR A 112 13.05 -2.65 -14.95
CA THR A 112 13.90 -3.83 -15.23
C THR A 112 14.20 -4.70 -14.00
N ALA A 113 14.10 -4.13 -12.78
CA ALA A 113 14.34 -4.83 -11.52
C ALA A 113 13.16 -5.72 -11.10
N LEU A 114 11.99 -5.53 -11.71
CA LEU A 114 10.81 -6.35 -11.51
C LEU A 114 10.67 -7.28 -12.73
N GLU A 115 10.61 -8.58 -12.49
CA GLU A 115 10.22 -9.55 -13.52
C GLU A 115 8.88 -9.12 -14.16
N GLU A 116 8.68 -9.35 -15.47
CA GLU A 116 7.46 -8.88 -16.17
C GLU A 116 6.16 -9.33 -15.47
N GLY A 117 6.15 -10.56 -14.93
CA GLY A 117 5.02 -11.07 -14.15
C GLY A 117 4.77 -10.28 -12.84
N LEU A 118 5.82 -9.71 -12.25
CA LEU A 118 5.74 -8.93 -11.02
C LEU A 118 5.18 -7.52 -11.27
N GLN A 119 5.53 -6.90 -12.41
CA GLN A 119 4.96 -5.62 -12.81
C GLN A 119 3.44 -5.72 -13.00
N HIS A 120 2.97 -6.73 -13.73
CA HIS A 120 1.54 -6.95 -13.96
C HIS A 120 0.81 -7.21 -12.63
N THR A 121 1.42 -8.00 -11.74
CA THR A 121 0.87 -8.27 -10.41
C THR A 121 0.76 -6.99 -9.58
N LEU A 122 1.81 -6.16 -9.53
CA LEU A 122 1.80 -4.89 -8.80
C LEU A 122 0.79 -3.88 -9.38
N LEU A 123 0.69 -3.77 -10.70
CA LEU A 123 -0.32 -2.94 -11.36
C LEU A 123 -1.73 -3.38 -10.98
N HIS A 124 -2.03 -4.68 -11.08
CA HIS A 124 -3.33 -5.23 -10.72
C HIS A 124 -3.64 -5.00 -9.23
N LEU A 125 -2.64 -5.07 -8.36
CA LEU A 125 -2.81 -4.82 -6.93
C LEU A 125 -3.04 -3.35 -6.61
N PHE A 126 -2.26 -2.44 -7.19
CA PHE A 126 -2.49 -1.01 -7.03
C PHE A 126 -3.91 -0.67 -7.48
N GLN A 127 -4.39 -1.24 -8.59
CA GLN A 127 -5.77 -1.07 -9.05
C GLN A 127 -6.81 -1.74 -8.12
N SER A 128 -6.53 -2.95 -7.61
CA SER A 128 -7.47 -3.68 -6.76
C SER A 128 -7.64 -3.03 -5.38
N TYR A 129 -6.54 -2.60 -4.76
CA TYR A 129 -6.55 -1.94 -3.46
C TYR A 129 -7.04 -0.49 -3.55
N THR A 130 -6.74 0.22 -4.64
CA THR A 130 -7.38 1.52 -4.90
C THR A 130 -8.89 1.36 -5.16
N LYS A 131 -9.37 0.27 -5.76
CA LYS A 131 -10.82 0.03 -5.93
C LYS A 131 -11.52 -0.45 -4.66
N LYS A 132 -10.85 -1.20 -3.77
CA LYS A 132 -11.45 -1.76 -2.55
C LYS A 132 -11.75 -0.71 -1.46
N CYS A 133 -11.09 0.45 -1.50
CA CYS A 133 -11.39 1.61 -0.66
C CYS A 133 -12.37 2.59 -1.33
N ARG A 134 -13.38 2.05 -2.03
CA ARG A 134 -14.49 2.81 -2.65
C ARG A 134 -15.85 2.47 -1.99
N LEU A 135 -15.80 1.90 -0.79
CA LEU A 135 -16.92 1.67 0.11
C LEU A 135 -16.63 2.37 1.44
#